data_AF-A0A1J3EN94-F1
#
_entry.id   AF-A0A1J3EN94-F1
#
_cell.length_a   1.000
_cell.length_b   1.000
_cell.length_c   1.000
_cell.angle_alpha   90.00
_cell.angle_beta   90.00
_cell.angle_gamma   90.00
#
_symmetry.space_group_name_H-M   'P 1'
#
loop_
_entity.id
_entity.type
_entity.pdbx_description
1 polymer ?
#
loop_
_entity_poly.entity_id
_entity_poly.type
_entity_poly.pdbx_seq_one_letter_code
_entity_poly.pdbx_strand_id
1 'polypeptide(L)'
;LIHKSLQKLSSKYGPILYLRVFNVPMVLVTSASIAYEIFRAQDLNVSIRALPTNEGSIFFGPSGFLTAPYGDYLKFAKKIIVTKLLRPQALQRSRCDREDEVNRFYSSLLDKAMKKESVDVGEEAMKLINNIICKILMGRSCSEENGEAEIVRGLVTESDSLSKKFILSAILRKPLKKLGISLSRRS
;
A
#
# COMPACT_ATOMS: atom_id res chain seq x y z
N LEU A 1 8.51 9.24 -9.29
CA LEU A 1 9.00 10.64 -9.40
C LEU A 1 9.76 11.07 -8.14
N ILE A 2 9.14 11.09 -6.95
CA ILE A 2 9.80 11.49 -5.70
C ILE A 2 11.05 10.65 -5.37
N HIS A 3 10.95 9.32 -5.46
CA HIS A 3 12.07 8.43 -5.16
C HIS A 3 13.30 8.70 -6.05
N LYS A 4 13.12 9.12 -7.32
CA LYS A 4 14.23 9.48 -8.23
C LYS A 4 14.91 10.77 -7.81
N SER A 5 14.15 11.77 -7.36
CA SER A 5 14.72 13.03 -6.85
C SER A 5 15.50 12.82 -5.56
N LEU A 6 14.97 12.00 -4.63
CA LEU A 6 15.68 11.62 -3.40
C LEU A 6 16.96 10.84 -3.70
N GLN A 7 16.93 9.95 -4.70
CA GLN A 7 18.11 9.24 -5.16
C GLN A 7 19.17 10.18 -5.72
N LYS A 8 18.79 11.14 -6.59
CA LYS A 8 19.72 12.16 -7.10
C LYS A 8 20.38 12.97 -5.99
N LEU A 9 19.61 13.32 -4.96
CA LEU A 9 20.14 14.01 -3.79
C LEU A 9 21.16 13.15 -3.05
N SER A 10 20.82 11.88 -2.81
CA SER A 10 21.74 10.93 -2.19
C SER A 10 23.01 10.69 -3.00
N SER A 11 22.94 10.63 -4.33
CA SER A 11 24.12 10.50 -5.18
C SER A 11 25.10 11.67 -5.02
N LYS A 12 24.63 12.85 -4.59
CA LYS A 12 25.47 14.03 -4.36
C LYS A 12 25.99 14.14 -2.94
N TYR A 13 25.19 13.78 -1.94
CA TYR A 13 25.48 14.07 -0.53
C TYR A 13 25.74 12.83 0.33
N GLY A 14 25.55 11.62 -0.21
CA GLY A 14 25.80 10.35 0.47
C GLY A 14 24.54 9.53 0.77
N PRO A 15 24.72 8.32 1.33
CA PRO A 15 23.66 7.33 1.49
C PRO A 15 22.75 7.53 2.71
N ILE A 16 23.12 8.43 3.64
CA ILE A 16 22.32 8.84 4.80
C ILE A 16 22.23 10.36 4.77
N LEU A 17 21.02 10.89 4.64
CA LEU A 17 20.78 12.33 4.61
C LEU A 17 19.75 12.73 5.65
N TYR A 18 20.08 13.76 6.41
CA TYR A 18 19.10 14.45 7.25
C TYR A 18 18.46 15.57 6.45
N LEU A 19 17.16 15.44 6.18
CA LEU A 19 16.35 16.37 5.43
C LEU A 19 15.36 17.06 6.36
N ARG A 20 15.14 18.34 6.15
CA ARG A 20 14.05 19.07 6.80
C ARG A 20 13.06 19.50 5.73
N VAL A 21 11.95 18.78 5.62
CA VAL A 21 10.88 19.14 4.69
C VAL A 21 9.82 19.89 5.48
N PHE A 22 9.69 21.18 5.19
CA PHE A 22 8.96 22.14 6.01
C PHE A 22 9.45 22.13 7.47
N ASN A 23 8.64 21.60 8.40
CA ASN A 23 8.98 21.46 9.82
C ASN A 23 9.05 20.00 10.28
N VAL A 24 9.16 19.06 9.34
CA VAL A 24 9.29 17.64 9.64
C VAL A 24 10.73 17.22 9.38
N PRO A 25 11.49 16.82 10.43
CA PRO A 25 12.78 16.20 10.24
C PRO A 25 12.59 14.80 9.65
N MET A 26 13.37 14.47 8.63
CA MET A 26 13.35 13.18 7.95
C MET A 26 14.77 12.68 7.76
N VAL A 27 14.98 11.39 7.99
CA VAL A 27 16.23 10.71 7.64
C VAL A 27 15.98 9.90 6.38
N LEU A 28 16.67 10.24 5.30
CA LEU A 28 16.68 9.48 4.06
C LEU A 28 17.84 8.49 4.09
N VAL A 29 17.53 7.21 3.89
CA VAL A 29 18.51 6.13 3.77
C VAL A 29 18.37 5.51 2.39
N THR A 30 19.46 5.45 1.63
CA THR A 30 19.47 4.90 0.26
C THR A 30 20.43 3.71 0.07
N SER A 31 21.16 3.32 1.12
CA SER A 31 21.98 2.11 1.13
C SER A 31 21.21 0.92 1.72
N ALA A 32 21.26 -0.21 1.02
CA ALA A 32 20.64 -1.45 1.48
C ALA A 32 21.29 -1.98 2.78
N SER A 33 22.62 -1.88 2.93
CA SER A 33 23.31 -2.34 4.15
C SER A 33 22.89 -1.54 5.38
N ILE A 34 22.80 -0.22 5.24
CA ILE A 34 22.39 0.68 6.32
C ILE A 34 20.91 0.47 6.66
N ALA A 35 20.05 0.34 5.64
CA ALA A 35 18.64 0.03 5.87
C ALA A 35 18.48 -1.30 6.62
N TYR A 36 19.26 -2.32 6.27
CA TYR A 36 19.27 -3.59 6.98
C TYR A 36 19.66 -3.45 8.45
N GLU A 37 20.72 -2.70 8.76
CA GLU A 37 21.14 -2.46 10.15
C GLU A 37 20.06 -1.71 10.95
N ILE A 38 19.40 -0.71 10.35
CA ILE A 38 18.30 0.02 10.98
C ILE A 38 17.11 -0.90 11.23
N PHE A 39 16.66 -1.66 10.22
CA PHE A 39 15.53 -2.58 10.39
C PHE A 39 15.86 -3.77 11.30
N ARG A 40 17.13 -4.12 11.48
CA ARG A 40 17.54 -5.17 12.42
C ARG A 40 17.63 -4.65 13.87
N ALA A 41 18.27 -3.51 14.08
CA ALA A 41 18.59 -3.00 15.42
C ALA A 41 17.53 -2.05 15.98
N GLN A 42 16.78 -1.36 15.12
CA GLN A 42 15.88 -0.25 15.47
C GLN A 42 14.46 -0.46 14.95
N ASP A 43 14.06 -1.69 14.57
CA ASP A 43 12.74 -2.00 13.97
C ASP A 43 11.59 -1.34 14.72
N LEU A 44 11.55 -1.47 16.06
CA LEU A 44 10.49 -0.91 16.90
C LEU A 44 10.45 0.62 16.85
N ASN A 45 11.61 1.27 16.82
CA ASN A 45 11.73 2.73 16.82
C ASN A 45 11.36 3.33 15.46
N VAL A 46 11.64 2.62 14.35
CA VAL A 46 11.29 3.07 12.99
C VAL A 46 9.93 2.57 12.52
N SER A 47 9.31 1.62 13.22
CA SER A 47 7.98 1.07 12.92
C SER A 47 6.82 1.92 13.47
N ILE A 48 7.09 3.12 13.99
CA ILE A 48 6.05 4.02 14.52
C ILE A 48 5.19 4.57 13.38
N ARG A 49 3.91 4.18 13.36
CA ARG A 49 2.91 4.66 12.39
C ARG A 49 2.05 5.75 13.02
N ALA A 50 2.62 6.93 13.23
CA ALA A 50 1.90 8.09 13.76
C ALA A 50 1.14 8.84 12.65
N LEU A 51 0.30 8.12 11.89
CA LEU A 51 -0.57 8.74 10.90
C LEU A 51 -1.83 9.31 11.59
N PRO A 52 -2.38 10.44 11.12
CA PRO A 52 -3.64 10.95 11.64
C PRO A 52 -4.75 9.91 11.43
N THR A 53 -5.53 9.64 12.47
CA THR A 53 -6.62 8.66 12.40
C THR A 53 -7.93 9.31 11.96
N ASN A 54 -8.74 8.57 11.21
CA ASN A 54 -10.13 8.89 10.92
C ASN A 54 -11.03 7.83 11.57
N GLU A 55 -11.85 8.25 12.53
CA GLU A 55 -12.70 7.39 13.35
C GLU A 55 -13.74 6.61 12.54
N GLY A 56 -14.08 7.06 11.33
CA GLY A 56 -14.98 6.34 10.41
C GLY A 56 -14.30 5.38 9.42
N SER A 57 -12.97 5.23 9.42
CA SER A 57 -12.26 4.41 8.44
C SER A 57 -11.76 3.09 9.03
N ILE A 58 -12.00 1.97 8.36
CA ILE A 58 -11.47 0.65 8.77
C ILE A 58 -9.93 0.60 8.58
N PHE A 59 -9.41 1.19 7.50
CA PHE A 59 -7.96 1.19 7.21
C PHE A 59 -7.20 2.31 7.92
N PHE A 60 -7.84 3.46 8.15
CA PHE A 60 -7.24 4.65 8.75
C PHE A 60 -7.78 4.98 10.14
N GLY A 61 -8.58 4.10 10.73
CA GLY A 61 -9.08 4.23 12.10
C GLY A 61 -8.01 3.95 13.14
N PRO A 62 -8.31 4.16 14.43
CA PRO A 62 -7.36 3.87 15.52
C PRO A 62 -6.92 2.41 15.57
N SER A 63 -7.73 1.49 15.03
CA SER A 63 -7.42 0.06 14.89
C SER A 63 -7.09 -0.36 13.44
N GLY A 64 -6.85 0.58 12.53
CA GLY A 64 -6.58 0.27 11.14
C GLY A 64 -5.19 -0.31 10.91
N PHE A 65 -5.03 -1.24 9.96
CA PHE A 65 -3.74 -1.90 9.71
C PHE A 65 -2.61 -0.91 9.35
N LEU A 66 -2.94 0.23 8.76
CA LEU A 66 -1.98 1.25 8.32
C LEU A 66 -1.65 2.29 9.41
N THR A 67 -2.54 2.47 10.37
CA THR A 67 -2.52 3.56 11.37
C THR A 67 -2.36 3.07 12.80
N ALA A 68 -2.62 1.79 13.07
CA ALA A 68 -2.46 1.22 14.40
C ALA A 68 -1.00 1.30 14.85
N PRO A 69 -0.73 1.72 16.10
CA PRO A 69 0.61 1.69 16.64
C PRO A 69 1.15 0.26 16.64
N TYR A 70 2.47 0.13 16.53
CA TYR A 70 3.09 -1.19 16.62
C TYR A 70 2.81 -1.81 17.99
N GLY A 71 2.09 -2.93 18.02
CA GLY A 71 1.60 -3.56 19.24
C GLY A 71 0.95 -4.91 18.95
N ASP A 72 0.31 -5.52 19.96
CA ASP A 72 -0.19 -6.89 19.88
C ASP A 72 -1.24 -7.09 18.78
N TYR A 73 -2.09 -6.10 18.55
CA TYR A 73 -3.05 -6.12 17.44
C TYR A 73 -2.36 -6.25 16.08
N LEU A 74 -1.41 -5.36 15.76
CA LEU A 74 -0.71 -5.38 14.47
C LEU A 74 0.15 -6.65 14.32
N LYS A 75 0.78 -7.11 15.40
CA LYS A 75 1.52 -8.39 15.41
C LYS A 75 0.60 -9.57 15.12
N PHE A 76 -0.59 -9.61 15.73
CA PHE A 76 -1.58 -10.65 15.51
C PHE A 76 -2.11 -10.63 14.07
N ALA A 77 -2.49 -9.46 13.55
CA ALA A 77 -2.94 -9.31 12.16
C ALA A 77 -1.86 -9.77 11.16
N LYS A 78 -0.61 -9.33 11.34
CA LYS A 78 0.53 -9.79 10.53
C LYS A 78 0.72 -11.31 10.63
N LYS A 79 0.62 -11.88 11.84
CA LYS A 79 0.73 -13.33 12.04
C LYS A 79 -0.34 -14.08 11.26
N ILE A 80 -1.60 -13.62 11.26
CA ILE A 80 -2.66 -14.23 10.46
C ILE A 80 -2.30 -14.18 8.97
N ILE A 81 -1.98 -13.00 8.44
CA ILE A 81 -1.64 -12.82 7.01
C ILE A 81 -0.49 -13.75 6.61
N VAL A 82 0.60 -13.73 7.38
CA VAL A 82 1.78 -14.55 7.07
C VAL A 82 1.45 -16.04 7.15
N THR A 83 0.75 -16.48 8.20
CA THR A 83 0.52 -17.91 8.42
C THR A 83 -0.56 -18.51 7.54
N LYS A 84 -1.59 -17.73 7.19
CA LYS A 84 -2.76 -18.20 6.43
C LYS A 84 -2.66 -17.93 4.94
N LEU A 85 -1.95 -16.88 4.50
CA LEU A 85 -1.93 -16.46 3.10
C LEU A 85 -0.54 -16.58 2.47
N LEU A 86 0.51 -16.17 3.17
CA LEU A 86 1.85 -16.03 2.57
C LEU A 86 2.80 -17.19 2.85
N ARG A 87 2.42 -18.13 3.73
CA ARG A 87 3.24 -19.30 4.07
C ARG A 87 3.41 -20.18 2.83
N PRO A 88 4.56 -20.86 2.61
CA PRO A 88 4.74 -21.76 1.48
C PRO A 88 3.61 -22.78 1.29
N GLN A 89 3.10 -23.36 2.38
CA GLN A 89 1.95 -24.28 2.33
C GLN A 89 0.65 -23.61 1.85
N ALA A 90 0.39 -22.37 2.27
CA ALA A 90 -0.78 -21.62 1.81
C ALA A 90 -0.65 -21.27 0.31
N LEU A 91 0.55 -20.88 -0.13
CA LEU A 91 0.85 -20.60 -1.54
C LEU A 91 0.74 -21.85 -2.43
N GLN A 92 1.06 -23.02 -1.90
CA GLN A 92 0.86 -24.29 -2.61
C GLN A 92 -0.62 -24.65 -2.71
N ARG A 93 -1.41 -24.41 -1.65
CA ARG A 93 -2.86 -24.66 -1.68
C ARG A 93 -3.58 -23.77 -2.69
N SER A 94 -3.18 -22.51 -2.82
CA SER A 94 -3.75 -21.57 -3.80
C SER A 94 -3.14 -21.70 -5.19
N ARG A 95 -2.34 -22.74 -5.46
CA ARG A 95 -1.67 -22.88 -6.75
C ARG A 95 -2.67 -23.01 -7.90
N CYS A 96 -3.65 -23.91 -7.77
CA CYS A 96 -4.65 -24.14 -8.81
C CYS A 96 -5.48 -22.87 -9.06
N ASP A 97 -5.94 -22.21 -8.00
CA ASP A 97 -6.71 -20.96 -8.11
C ASP A 97 -5.94 -19.87 -8.88
N ARG A 98 -4.63 -19.75 -8.66
CA ARG A 98 -3.78 -18.79 -9.38
C ARG A 98 -3.58 -19.19 -10.84
N GLU A 99 -3.36 -20.47 -11.12
CA GLU A 99 -3.22 -20.97 -12.48
C GLU A 99 -4.52 -20.74 -13.28
N ASP A 100 -5.68 -20.97 -12.67
CA ASP A 100 -6.99 -20.72 -13.28
C ASP A 100 -7.19 -19.24 -13.62
N GLU A 101 -6.86 -18.32 -12.72
CA GLU A 101 -6.95 -16.88 -12.99
C GLU A 101 -5.96 -16.40 -14.04
N VAL A 102 -4.74 -16.95 -14.08
CA VAL A 102 -3.76 -16.66 -15.13
C VAL A 102 -4.26 -17.16 -16.49
N ASN A 103 -4.86 -18.34 -16.55
CA ASN A 103 -5.44 -18.88 -17.79
C ASN A 103 -6.59 -18.02 -18.29
N ARG A 104 -7.50 -17.60 -17.39
CA ARG A 104 -8.60 -16.67 -17.74
C ARG A 104 -8.08 -15.34 -18.27
N PHE A 105 -7.05 -14.79 -17.62
CA PHE A 105 -6.39 -13.57 -18.05
C PHE A 105 -5.78 -13.72 -19.45
N TYR A 106 -5.07 -14.82 -19.70
CA TYR A 106 -4.48 -15.10 -21.01
C TYR A 106 -5.55 -15.21 -22.11
N SER A 107 -6.62 -15.97 -21.88
CA SER A 107 -7.74 -16.08 -22.83
C SER A 107 -8.37 -14.73 -23.12
N SER A 108 -8.58 -13.90 -22.08
CA SER A 108 -9.14 -12.55 -22.27
C SER A 108 -8.24 -11.65 -23.10
N LEU A 109 -6.92 -11.72 -22.93
CA LEU A 109 -5.97 -10.96 -23.75
C LEU A 109 -5.94 -11.45 -25.19
N LEU A 110 -6.00 -12.77 -25.42
CA LEU A 110 -6.09 -13.33 -26.76
C LEU A 110 -7.33 -12.84 -27.51
N ASP A 111 -8.49 -12.85 -26.86
CA ASP A 111 -9.73 -12.36 -27.47
C ASP A 111 -9.64 -10.88 -27.87
N LYS A 112 -9.06 -10.04 -27.00
CA LYS A 112 -8.82 -8.62 -27.29
C LYS A 112 -7.83 -8.44 -28.43
N ALA A 113 -6.77 -9.24 -28.47
CA ALA A 113 -5.78 -9.22 -29.55
C ALA A 113 -6.40 -9.63 -30.89
N MET A 114 -7.24 -10.67 -30.92
CA MET A 114 -7.97 -11.08 -32.13
C MET A 114 -8.88 -9.98 -32.67
N LYS A 115 -9.48 -9.19 -31.77
CA LYS A 115 -10.29 -8.00 -32.10
C LYS A 115 -9.45 -6.76 -32.44
N LYS A 116 -8.12 -6.85 -32.34
CA LYS A 116 -7.17 -5.73 -32.51
C LYS A 116 -7.45 -4.56 -31.57
N GLU A 117 -7.93 -4.86 -30.37
CA GLU A 117 -8.20 -3.86 -29.33
C GLU A 117 -6.88 -3.43 -28.66
N SER A 118 -6.75 -2.13 -28.40
CA SER A 118 -5.68 -1.63 -27.53
C SER A 118 -6.01 -1.96 -26.08
N VAL A 119 -5.00 -2.37 -25.31
CA VAL A 119 -5.16 -2.73 -23.89
C VAL A 119 -4.26 -1.88 -23.01
N ASP A 120 -4.78 -1.45 -21.86
CA ASP A 120 -3.96 -0.91 -20.78
C ASP A 120 -3.41 -2.07 -19.95
N VAL A 121 -2.11 -2.35 -20.09
CA VAL A 121 -1.46 -3.47 -19.40
C VAL A 121 -1.51 -3.30 -17.87
N GLY A 122 -1.51 -2.07 -17.36
CA GLY A 122 -1.61 -1.80 -15.93
C GLY A 122 -2.98 -2.17 -15.39
N GLU A 123 -4.04 -1.81 -16.10
CA GLU A 123 -5.43 -2.15 -15.75
C GLU A 123 -5.65 -3.66 -15.78
N GLU A 124 -5.20 -4.34 -16.84
CA GLU A 124 -5.34 -5.79 -16.98
C GLU A 124 -4.54 -6.54 -15.89
N ALA A 125 -3.31 -6.11 -15.60
CA ALA A 125 -2.52 -6.69 -14.51
C ALA A 125 -3.15 -6.47 -13.13
N MET A 126 -3.71 -5.29 -12.89
CA MET A 126 -4.45 -4.99 -11.65
C MET A 126 -5.67 -5.90 -11.51
N LYS A 127 -6.41 -6.12 -12.60
CA LYS A 127 -7.56 -7.02 -12.63
C LYS A 127 -7.16 -8.45 -12.27
N LEU A 128 -6.07 -8.97 -12.85
CA LEU A 128 -5.54 -10.29 -12.52
C LEU A 128 -5.17 -10.41 -11.02
N ILE A 129 -4.43 -9.43 -10.49
CA ILE A 129 -4.02 -9.43 -9.07
C ILE A 129 -5.24 -9.40 -8.17
N ASN A 130 -6.23 -8.55 -8.45
CA ASN A 130 -7.45 -8.47 -7.67
C ASN A 130 -8.22 -9.78 -7.70
N ASN A 131 -8.42 -10.38 -8.88
CA ASN A 131 -9.10 -11.67 -8.97
C ASN A 131 -8.39 -12.76 -8.18
N ILE A 132 -7.06 -12.86 -8.27
CA ILE A 132 -6.28 -13.83 -7.49
C ILE A 132 -6.48 -13.61 -5.98
N ILE A 133 -6.41 -12.36 -5.51
CA ILE A 133 -6.60 -12.04 -4.10
C ILE A 133 -8.01 -12.40 -3.65
N CYS A 134 -9.04 -12.02 -4.42
CA CYS A 134 -10.43 -12.35 -4.12
C CYS A 134 -10.64 -13.87 -4.10
N LYS A 135 -10.06 -14.60 -5.06
CA LYS A 135 -10.18 -16.07 -5.14
C LYS A 135 -9.58 -16.74 -3.92
N ILE A 136 -8.40 -16.32 -3.49
CA ILE A 136 -7.71 -16.87 -2.31
C ILE A 136 -8.44 -16.52 -1.01
N LEU A 137 -8.99 -15.31 -0.89
CA LEU A 137 -9.61 -14.83 0.36
C LEU A 137 -11.09 -15.22 0.49
N MET A 138 -11.83 -15.19 -0.61
CA MET A 138 -13.29 -15.28 -0.64
C MET A 138 -13.78 -16.51 -1.43
N GLY A 139 -12.88 -17.26 -2.08
CA GLY A 139 -13.22 -18.44 -2.91
C GLY A 139 -13.76 -18.10 -4.30
N ARG A 140 -13.89 -16.82 -4.64
CA ARG A 140 -14.47 -16.33 -5.90
C ARG A 140 -13.70 -15.15 -6.48
N SER A 141 -13.81 -14.95 -7.79
CA SER A 141 -13.06 -13.89 -8.47
C SER A 141 -13.91 -12.62 -8.53
N CYS A 142 -13.30 -11.46 -8.26
CA CYS A 142 -14.01 -10.17 -8.24
C CYS A 142 -14.61 -9.77 -9.60
N SER A 143 -14.17 -10.39 -10.70
CA SER A 143 -14.73 -10.19 -12.04
C SER A 143 -15.94 -11.09 -12.35
N GLU A 144 -16.26 -12.07 -11.51
CA GLU A 144 -17.39 -13.00 -11.73
C GLU A 144 -18.74 -12.37 -11.32
N GLU A 145 -18.73 -11.40 -10.40
CA GLU A 145 -19.93 -10.73 -9.89
C GLU A 145 -20.03 -9.31 -10.44
N ASN A 146 -21.17 -8.99 -11.06
CA ASN A 146 -21.37 -7.71 -11.74
C ASN A 146 -21.19 -6.54 -10.76
N GLY A 147 -20.13 -5.75 -10.97
CA GLY A 147 -19.82 -4.54 -10.22
C GLY A 147 -18.79 -4.70 -9.10
N GLU A 148 -18.47 -5.92 -8.63
CA GLU A 148 -17.49 -6.10 -7.53
C GLU A 148 -16.09 -5.60 -7.91
N ALA A 149 -15.62 -5.92 -9.13
CA ALA A 149 -14.35 -5.43 -9.63
C ALA A 149 -14.28 -3.89 -9.68
N GLU A 150 -15.37 -3.23 -10.03
CA GLU A 150 -15.45 -1.77 -10.07
C GLU A 150 -15.45 -1.18 -8.65
N ILE A 151 -16.22 -1.78 -7.73
CA ILE A 151 -16.24 -1.39 -6.31
C ILE A 151 -14.86 -1.54 -5.69
N VAL A 152 -14.19 -2.67 -5.87
CA VAL A 152 -12.85 -2.92 -5.33
C VAL A 152 -11.85 -1.91 -5.90
N ARG A 153 -11.89 -1.65 -7.20
CA ARG A 153 -11.02 -0.64 -7.83
C ARG A 153 -11.31 0.78 -7.31
N GLY A 154 -12.59 1.13 -7.15
CA GLY A 154 -13.02 2.39 -6.55
C GLY A 154 -12.48 2.56 -5.13
N LEU A 155 -12.63 1.55 -4.28
CA LEU A 155 -12.13 1.55 -2.90
C LEU A 155 -10.60 1.63 -2.82
N VAL A 156 -9.87 0.94 -3.71
CA VAL A 156 -8.41 1.03 -3.77
C VAL A 156 -7.96 2.43 -4.16
N THR A 157 -8.55 3.02 -5.20
CA THR A 157 -8.19 4.38 -5.65
C THR A 157 -8.56 5.45 -4.62
N GLU A 158 -9.71 5.31 -3.96
CA GLU A 158 -10.13 6.20 -2.88
C GLU A 158 -9.16 6.10 -1.69
N SER A 159 -8.82 4.89 -1.25
CA SER A 159 -7.87 4.64 -0.16
C SER A 159 -6.48 5.23 -0.45
N ASP A 160 -6.01 5.12 -1.69
CA ASP A 160 -4.76 5.71 -2.16
C ASP A 160 -4.79 7.25 -2.10
N SER A 161 -5.90 7.85 -2.55
CA SER A 161 -6.09 9.30 -2.52
C SER A 161 -6.12 9.83 -1.08
N LEU A 162 -6.80 9.08 -0.20
CA LEU A 162 -7.01 9.43 1.19
C LEU A 162 -5.69 9.30 1.97
N SER A 163 -4.92 8.23 1.71
CA SER A 163 -3.56 8.05 2.25
C SER A 163 -2.66 9.25 1.97
N LYS A 164 -2.66 9.74 0.71
CA LYS A 164 -1.86 10.90 0.30
C LYS A 164 -2.28 12.17 1.06
N LYS A 165 -3.60 12.41 1.20
CA LYS A 165 -4.14 13.54 1.98
C LYS A 165 -3.75 13.43 3.46
N PHE A 166 -3.80 12.23 4.05
CA PHE A 166 -3.38 12.03 5.44
C PHE A 166 -1.89 12.30 5.66
N ILE A 167 -1.02 11.78 4.79
CA ILE A 167 0.42 12.05 4.87
C ILE A 167 0.69 13.55 4.72
N LEU A 168 0.05 14.20 3.73
CA LEU A 168 0.22 15.63 3.51
C LEU A 168 -0.27 16.46 4.70
N SER A 169 -1.46 16.15 5.22
CA SER A 169 -2.00 16.83 6.41
C SER A 169 -1.10 16.62 7.62
N ALA A 170 -0.55 15.43 7.84
CA ALA A 170 0.41 15.16 8.92
C ALA A 170 1.66 16.06 8.81
N ILE A 171 2.19 16.23 7.60
CA ILE A 171 3.38 17.06 7.34
C ILE A 171 3.06 18.56 7.49
N LEU A 172 1.91 19.02 6.98
CA LEU A 172 1.56 20.43 6.93
C LEU A 172 0.80 20.95 8.16
N ARG A 173 0.29 20.08 9.06
CA ARG A 173 -0.51 20.49 10.23
C ARG A 173 0.18 21.52 11.11
N LYS A 174 1.44 21.26 11.47
CA LYS A 174 2.23 22.18 12.32
C LYS A 174 2.59 23.48 11.60
N PRO A 175 3.10 23.46 10.35
CA PRO A 175 3.30 24.67 9.55
C PRO A 175 2.06 25.54 9.40
N LEU A 176 0.91 24.95 9.03
CA LEU A 176 -0.33 25.69 8.79
C LEU A 176 -0.88 26.31 10.08
N LYS A 177 -0.80 25.59 11.21
CA LYS A 177 -1.18 26.13 12.53
C LYS A 177 -0.34 27.36 12.91
N LYS A 178 0.95 27.39 12.56
CA LYS A 178 1.81 28.57 12.77
C LYS A 178 1.42 29.77 11.88
N LEU A 179 0.76 29.52 10.76
CA LEU A 179 0.27 30.54 9.82
C LEU A 179 -1.19 30.95 10.10
N GLY A 180 -1.78 30.51 11.22
CA GLY A 180 -3.17 30.80 11.56
C GLY A 180 -4.22 30.00 10.76
N ILE A 181 -3.79 29.06 9.92
CA ILE A 181 -4.67 28.22 9.10
C ILE A 181 -4.93 26.90 9.85
N SER A 182 -6.17 26.68 10.29
CA SER A 182 -6.58 25.40 10.88
C SER A 182 -7.12 24.45 9.81
N LEU A 183 -6.54 23.26 9.70
CA LEU A 183 -7.15 22.13 8.98
C LEU A 183 -8.25 21.56 9.89
N SER A 184 -9.46 22.10 9.80
CA SER A 184 -10.63 21.56 10.51
C SER A 184 -11.05 20.23 9.90
N ARG A 185 -11.34 19.24 10.78
CA ARG A 185 -12.06 18.01 10.43
C ARG A 185 -13.46 18.44 9.97
N ARG A 186 -13.79 18.33 8.68
CA ARG A 186 -15.18 18.24 8.26
C ARG A 186 -15.61 16.79 8.43
N SER A 187 -16.66 16.61 9.23
CA SER A 187 -17.33 15.35 9.60
C SER A 187 -17.76 14.55 8.38
#